data_AF-W8RY41-F1
#
_entry.id   AF-W8RY41-F1
#
_cell.length_a   1.000
_cell.length_b   1.000
_cell.length_c   1.000
_cell.angle_alpha   90.00
_cell.angle_beta   90.00
_cell.angle_gamma   90.00
#
_symmetry.space_group_name_H-M   'P 1'
#
loop_
_entity.id
_entity.type
_entity.pdbx_description
1 polymer ?
#
loop_
_entity_poly.entity_id
_entity_poly.type
_entity_poly.pdbx_seq_one_letter_code
_entity_poly.pdbx_strand_id
1 'polypeptide(L)'
;MRIATYNVEWFHALFDDDGRLLNDAAWSARHDVTREDQIAALAHVFRSLDADAILVVEAPDTSRHRDGTVALESFAAHAGLRARKALIGFANTTQQELMLLYDPDIIGARHDPQRATSGKGGANGAPRFDGAFRIDLDIDATQDVVTFSKPPLEAALETPLGPLRLIGVHVKSKAPHGANTPDEVMRIAIANRRKQLAQCIWLRRRVETHLAAGEDVIVLGDLNDGPGLDEYEKLFGRSGVEILMGLDAPRDLRLYDPHADRALQSRLAAQSSTARFFIEEEDRYLSALLDYIMVSPGLRAHAGSWRIWHPFEDPGCWRDARLRDALLTASDHFPVTLDLDATPS
;
A
#
# COMPACT_ATOMS: atom_id res chain seq x y z
N MET A 1 -4.04 1.61 19.63
CA MET A 1 -3.75 0.57 18.61
C MET A 1 -3.01 1.23 17.47
N ARG A 2 -1.85 0.72 17.06
CA ARG A 2 -1.05 1.23 15.96
C ARG A 2 -1.18 0.36 14.73
N ILE A 3 -1.59 0.95 13.61
CA ILE A 3 -1.61 0.33 12.29
C ILE A 3 -0.49 0.94 11.46
N ALA A 4 0.22 0.12 10.69
CA ALA A 4 1.24 0.55 9.76
C ALA A 4 0.95 0.03 8.35
N THR A 5 1.51 0.72 7.36
CA THR A 5 1.76 0.17 6.03
C THR A 5 3.22 0.37 5.67
N TYR A 6 3.82 -0.65 5.04
CA TYR A 6 5.20 -0.59 4.61
C TYR A 6 5.43 -1.40 3.34
N ASN A 7 5.80 -0.75 2.24
CA ASN A 7 6.42 -1.39 1.10
C ASN A 7 7.88 -1.71 1.45
N VAL A 8 8.23 -2.99 1.38
CA VAL A 8 9.51 -3.52 1.87
C VAL A 8 10.48 -3.90 0.77
N GLU A 9 10.12 -3.61 -0.50
CA GLU A 9 10.96 -3.78 -1.69
C GLU A 9 11.54 -5.20 -1.85
N TRP A 10 10.86 -6.03 -2.63
CA TRP A 10 11.32 -7.38 -3.01
C TRP A 10 11.55 -8.36 -1.84
N PHE A 11 10.63 -8.42 -0.87
CA PHE A 11 10.84 -9.21 0.35
C PHE A 11 11.05 -10.71 0.08
N HIS A 12 10.43 -11.25 -0.98
CA HIS A 12 10.53 -12.66 -1.37
C HIS A 12 11.97 -13.14 -1.61
N ALA A 13 12.89 -12.24 -1.97
CA ALA A 13 14.29 -12.56 -2.27
C ALA A 13 15.11 -12.88 -1.00
N LEU A 14 14.57 -12.56 0.19
CA LEU A 14 15.21 -12.79 1.48
C LEU A 14 14.89 -14.17 2.08
N PHE A 15 14.12 -15.01 1.38
CA PHE A 15 13.67 -16.30 1.87
C PHE A 15 14.01 -17.45 0.91
N ASP A 16 14.32 -18.61 1.49
CA ASP A 16 14.34 -19.88 0.77
C ASP A 16 12.92 -20.41 0.49
N ASP A 17 12.83 -21.53 -0.20
CA ASP A 17 11.54 -22.12 -0.56
C ASP A 17 10.75 -22.65 0.65
N ASP A 18 11.44 -22.95 1.76
CA ASP A 18 10.84 -23.37 3.03
C ASP A 18 10.42 -22.18 3.91
N GLY A 19 10.58 -20.93 3.42
CA GLY A 19 10.28 -19.71 4.15
C GLY A 19 11.30 -19.33 5.22
N ARG A 20 12.51 -19.91 5.21
CA ARG A 20 13.60 -19.52 6.12
C ARG A 20 14.34 -18.31 5.57
N LEU A 21 14.75 -17.42 6.47
CA LEU A 21 15.56 -16.26 6.11
C LEU A 21 16.93 -16.70 5.58
N LEU A 22 17.28 -16.18 4.40
CA LEU A 22 18.60 -16.29 3.81
C LEU A 22 19.51 -15.18 4.37
N ASN A 23 19.83 -15.31 5.66
CA ASN A 23 20.63 -14.33 6.40
C ASN A 23 22.13 -14.57 6.15
N ASP A 24 22.62 -14.14 4.99
CA ASP A 24 24.01 -14.24 4.58
C ASP A 24 24.47 -12.98 3.82
N ALA A 25 25.78 -12.91 3.56
CA ALA A 25 26.42 -11.79 2.88
C ALA A 25 26.23 -11.79 1.34
N ALA A 26 25.33 -12.59 0.77
CA ALA A 26 25.02 -12.49 -0.64
C ALA A 26 24.19 -11.24 -0.94
N TRP A 27 24.23 -10.77 -2.19
CA TRP A 27 23.43 -9.61 -2.61
C TRP A 27 21.93 -9.87 -2.49
N SER A 28 21.19 -8.88 -2.02
CA SER A 28 19.74 -8.90 -2.09
C SER A 28 19.26 -8.44 -3.48
N ALA A 29 17.94 -8.26 -3.63
CA ALA A 29 17.36 -7.66 -4.83
C ALA A 29 17.57 -6.13 -4.90
N ARG A 30 18.04 -5.51 -3.81
CA ARG A 30 18.36 -4.07 -3.75
C ARG A 30 19.78 -3.82 -4.25
N HIS A 31 20.00 -2.64 -4.85
CA HIS A 31 21.31 -2.23 -5.31
C HIS A 31 22.26 -1.98 -4.13
N ASP A 32 23.45 -2.59 -4.16
CA ASP A 32 24.53 -2.42 -3.18
C ASP A 32 24.12 -2.71 -1.72
N VAL A 33 23.20 -3.66 -1.52
CA VAL A 33 22.76 -4.12 -0.19
C VAL A 33 22.78 -5.65 -0.13
N THR A 34 23.39 -6.21 0.90
CA THR A 34 23.39 -7.66 1.14
C THR A 34 22.08 -8.12 1.78
N ARG A 35 21.77 -9.42 1.71
CA ARG A 35 20.59 -9.98 2.38
C ARG A 35 20.67 -9.82 3.88
N GLU A 36 21.83 -10.08 4.49
CA GLU A 36 22.02 -9.87 5.93
C GLU A 36 21.79 -8.42 6.36
N ASP A 37 22.26 -7.44 5.58
CA ASP A 37 22.05 -6.01 5.87
C ASP A 37 20.58 -5.62 5.73
N GLN A 38 19.92 -6.04 4.65
CA GLN A 38 18.49 -5.75 4.44
C GLN A 38 17.63 -6.40 5.54
N ILE A 39 17.91 -7.66 5.91
CA ILE A 39 17.19 -8.37 6.98
C ILE A 39 17.38 -7.64 8.32
N ALA A 40 18.61 -7.28 8.67
CA ALA A 40 18.91 -6.59 9.92
C ALA A 40 18.24 -5.20 9.98
N ALA A 41 18.26 -4.47 8.87
CA ALA A 41 17.61 -3.17 8.72
C ALA A 41 16.09 -3.28 8.85
N LEU A 42 15.46 -4.18 8.08
CA LEU A 42 14.01 -4.45 8.18
C LEU A 42 13.62 -4.85 9.60
N ALA A 43 14.37 -5.77 10.23
CA ALA A 43 14.09 -6.18 11.61
C ALA A 43 14.16 -5.01 12.60
N HIS A 44 15.12 -4.09 12.42
CA HIS A 44 15.20 -2.90 13.26
C HIS A 44 14.06 -1.92 13.01
N VAL A 45 13.67 -1.69 11.75
CA VAL A 45 12.53 -0.84 11.38
C VAL A 45 11.24 -1.40 11.96
N PHE A 46 10.90 -2.66 11.69
CA PHE A 46 9.68 -3.30 12.17
C PHE A 46 9.57 -3.30 13.70
N ARG A 47 10.67 -3.54 14.42
CA ARG A 47 10.69 -3.39 15.89
C ARG A 47 10.42 -1.95 16.34
N SER A 48 11.00 -0.98 15.63
CA SER A 48 10.85 0.45 15.97
C SER A 48 9.44 0.96 15.72
N LEU A 49 8.75 0.43 14.69
CA LEU A 49 7.34 0.72 14.45
C LEU A 49 6.48 0.35 15.64
N ASP A 50 6.79 -0.80 16.27
CA ASP A 50 6.03 -1.37 17.38
C ASP A 50 4.52 -1.30 17.10
N ALA A 51 4.09 -1.92 15.99
CA ALA A 51 2.72 -1.84 15.49
C ALA A 51 1.89 -3.09 15.86
N ASP A 52 0.59 -2.90 16.09
CA ASP A 52 -0.37 -3.97 16.33
C ASP A 52 -0.74 -4.68 15.02
N ALA A 53 -0.72 -3.94 13.90
CA ALA A 53 -0.92 -4.46 12.56
C ALA A 53 -0.04 -3.72 11.55
N ILE A 54 0.51 -4.44 10.58
CA ILE A 54 1.36 -3.93 9.51
C ILE A 54 0.85 -4.54 8.20
N LEU A 55 0.32 -3.71 7.30
CA LEU A 55 0.18 -4.11 5.90
C LEU A 55 1.57 -4.11 5.27
N VAL A 56 2.05 -5.29 4.91
CA VAL A 56 3.30 -5.48 4.20
C VAL A 56 2.99 -5.50 2.70
N VAL A 57 3.50 -4.49 2.00
CA VAL A 57 3.40 -4.34 0.55
C VAL A 57 4.67 -4.92 -0.07
N GLU A 58 4.54 -5.71 -1.14
CA GLU A 58 5.62 -6.57 -1.65
C GLU A 58 6.06 -7.66 -0.67
N ALA A 59 5.08 -8.20 0.06
CA ALA A 59 5.28 -9.33 0.95
C ALA A 59 5.77 -10.59 0.19
N PRO A 60 6.35 -11.57 0.91
CA PRO A 60 6.87 -12.79 0.31
C PRO A 60 5.83 -13.54 -0.52
N ASP A 61 6.29 -14.22 -1.58
CA ASP A 61 5.41 -14.85 -2.55
C ASP A 61 4.76 -16.14 -2.04
N THR A 62 3.56 -16.44 -2.56
CA THR A 62 2.90 -17.74 -2.33
C THR A 62 2.74 -18.47 -3.65
N SER A 63 3.29 -19.67 -3.71
CA SER A 63 3.27 -20.51 -4.92
C SER A 63 3.13 -21.99 -4.53
N ARG A 64 3.23 -22.89 -5.51
CA ARG A 64 3.21 -24.34 -5.23
C ARG A 64 4.37 -24.78 -4.31
N HIS A 65 5.48 -24.04 -4.33
CA HIS A 65 6.70 -24.40 -3.62
C HIS A 65 7.03 -23.46 -2.47
N ARG A 66 6.30 -22.36 -2.32
CA ARG A 66 6.57 -21.31 -1.34
C ARG A 66 5.29 -20.92 -0.61
N ASP A 67 5.42 -20.69 0.68
CA ASP A 67 4.33 -20.17 1.52
C ASP A 67 4.76 -18.83 2.12
N GLY A 68 4.23 -17.74 1.56
CA GLY A 68 4.59 -16.41 2.02
C GLY A 68 4.10 -16.09 3.43
N THR A 69 3.07 -16.79 3.92
CA THR A 69 2.61 -16.70 5.32
C THR A 69 3.69 -17.24 6.24
N VAL A 70 4.23 -18.43 5.94
CA VAL A 70 5.32 -19.05 6.71
C VAL A 70 6.58 -18.18 6.67
N ALA A 71 6.93 -17.63 5.50
CA ALA A 71 8.07 -16.74 5.36
C ALA A 71 7.92 -15.48 6.22
N LEU A 72 6.78 -14.80 6.12
CA LEU A 72 6.55 -13.56 6.87
C LEU A 72 6.46 -13.80 8.39
N GLU A 73 5.84 -14.90 8.84
CA GLU A 73 5.86 -15.29 10.26
C GLU A 73 7.27 -15.67 10.74
N SER A 74 8.09 -16.30 9.90
CA SER A 74 9.50 -16.60 10.22
C SER A 74 10.33 -15.34 10.40
N PHE A 75 10.11 -14.31 9.56
CA PHE A 75 10.70 -13.00 9.77
C PHE A 75 10.22 -12.34 11.06
N ALA A 76 8.91 -12.38 11.33
CA ALA A 76 8.35 -11.80 12.56
C ALA A 76 8.95 -12.45 13.82
N ALA A 77 9.13 -13.77 13.81
CA ALA A 77 9.80 -14.50 14.87
C ALA A 77 11.29 -14.10 15.01
N HIS A 78 12.01 -14.01 13.90
CA HIS A 78 13.41 -13.57 13.89
C HIS A 78 13.57 -12.14 14.43
N ALA A 79 12.70 -11.22 14.02
CA ALA A 79 12.74 -9.83 14.42
C ALA A 79 12.20 -9.59 15.84
N GLY A 80 11.50 -10.56 16.44
CA GLY A 80 10.92 -10.48 17.78
C GLY A 80 9.69 -9.57 17.84
N LEU A 81 8.84 -9.62 16.83
CA LEU A 81 7.68 -8.73 16.69
C LEU A 81 6.47 -9.22 17.49
N ARG A 82 5.68 -8.28 18.02
CA ARG A 82 4.36 -8.58 18.59
C ARG A 82 3.34 -8.96 17.53
N ALA A 83 3.37 -8.24 16.41
CA ALA A 83 2.67 -8.60 15.19
C ALA A 83 3.36 -9.82 14.57
N ARG A 84 2.80 -10.99 14.82
CA ARG A 84 3.45 -12.30 14.59
C ARG A 84 2.61 -13.29 13.82
N LYS A 85 1.39 -12.92 13.45
CA LYS A 85 0.52 -13.73 12.60
C LYS A 85 0.28 -13.04 11.27
N ALA A 86 0.43 -13.79 10.19
CA ALA A 86 0.26 -13.27 8.84
C ALA A 86 -1.10 -13.70 8.28
N LEU A 87 -1.79 -12.76 7.65
CA LEU A 87 -2.98 -12.99 6.85
C LEU A 87 -2.66 -12.63 5.40
N ILE A 88 -2.74 -13.63 4.53
CA ILE A 88 -2.66 -13.43 3.09
C ILE A 88 -4.01 -12.97 2.53
N GLY A 89 -3.96 -12.05 1.57
CA GLY A 89 -5.10 -11.71 0.72
C GLY A 89 -5.26 -12.71 -0.42
N PHE A 90 -5.18 -12.21 -1.65
CA PHE A 90 -5.19 -13.05 -2.84
C PHE A 90 -3.76 -13.36 -3.27
N ALA A 91 -3.43 -14.65 -3.39
CA ALA A 91 -2.19 -15.07 -4.02
C ALA A 91 -2.15 -14.57 -5.47
N ASN A 92 -0.98 -14.13 -5.91
CA ASN A 92 -0.78 -13.56 -7.24
C ASN A 92 0.51 -14.07 -7.90
N THR A 93 0.74 -13.69 -9.16
CA THR A 93 1.88 -14.21 -9.95
C THR A 93 3.06 -13.24 -10.03
N THR A 94 3.05 -12.16 -9.25
CA THR A 94 4.05 -11.09 -9.32
C THR A 94 5.19 -11.25 -8.31
N GLN A 95 5.10 -12.24 -7.42
CA GLN A 95 6.01 -12.41 -6.27
C GLN A 95 6.04 -11.21 -5.30
N GLN A 96 5.01 -10.37 -5.38
CA GLN A 96 4.83 -9.17 -4.57
C GLN A 96 3.41 -9.25 -3.97
N GLU A 97 3.28 -10.05 -2.92
CA GLU A 97 2.00 -10.26 -2.26
C GLU A 97 1.60 -9.05 -1.40
N LEU A 98 0.31 -8.99 -1.05
CA LEU A 98 -0.20 -8.11 -0.01
C LEU A 98 -0.58 -8.98 1.19
N MET A 99 0.09 -8.74 2.32
CA MET A 99 -0.14 -9.50 3.55
C MET A 99 -0.30 -8.57 4.73
N LEU A 100 -1.19 -8.93 5.65
CA LEU A 100 -1.36 -8.24 6.92
C LEU A 100 -0.64 -9.05 8.01
N LEU A 101 0.43 -8.50 8.58
CA LEU A 101 1.06 -9.02 9.78
C LEU A 101 0.38 -8.36 10.99
N TYR A 102 -0.11 -9.13 11.96
CA TYR A 102 -0.87 -8.60 13.10
C TYR A 102 -0.54 -9.29 14.42
N ASP A 103 -0.80 -8.58 15.52
CA ASP A 103 -0.71 -9.11 16.88
C ASP A 103 -2.01 -9.84 17.22
N PRO A 104 -2.02 -11.18 17.26
CA PRO A 104 -3.22 -11.96 17.53
C PRO A 104 -3.75 -11.81 18.96
N ASP A 105 -3.00 -11.19 19.87
CA ASP A 105 -3.48 -10.92 21.24
C ASP A 105 -4.35 -9.65 21.29
N ILE A 106 -4.27 -8.78 20.27
CA ILE A 106 -5.00 -7.52 20.18
C ILE A 106 -6.02 -7.53 19.05
N ILE A 107 -5.71 -8.19 17.92
CA ILE A 107 -6.50 -8.15 16.70
C ILE A 107 -6.88 -9.56 16.26
N GLY A 108 -8.18 -9.80 16.08
CA GLY A 108 -8.66 -10.92 15.27
C GLY A 108 -8.72 -10.49 13.79
N ALA A 109 -8.09 -11.23 12.89
CA ALA A 109 -8.08 -10.89 11.46
C ALA A 109 -8.48 -12.09 10.59
N ARG A 110 -9.35 -11.86 9.61
CA ARG A 110 -9.67 -12.86 8.58
C ARG A 110 -9.83 -12.20 7.22
N HIS A 111 -9.36 -12.89 6.18
CA HIS A 111 -9.55 -12.47 4.80
C HIS A 111 -11.04 -12.60 4.46
N ASP A 112 -11.63 -11.54 3.92
CA ASP A 112 -13.07 -11.43 3.76
C ASP A 112 -13.42 -10.67 2.49
N PRO A 113 -13.17 -11.29 1.34
CA PRO A 113 -13.41 -10.66 0.06
C PRO A 113 -14.91 -10.55 -0.18
N GLN A 114 -15.42 -9.33 -0.37
CA GLN A 114 -16.86 -9.15 -0.55
C GLN A 114 -17.30 -9.37 -1.99
N ARG A 115 -18.59 -9.71 -2.12
CA ARG A 115 -19.29 -9.99 -3.38
C ARG A 115 -18.72 -11.18 -4.14
N ALA A 116 -19.46 -11.62 -5.16
CA ALA A 116 -19.02 -12.69 -6.05
C ALA A 116 -17.89 -12.22 -6.97
N THR A 117 -17.01 -13.16 -7.35
CA THR A 117 -16.09 -12.94 -8.46
C THR A 117 -16.88 -12.72 -9.76
N SER A 118 -16.38 -11.82 -10.59
CA SER A 118 -16.89 -11.64 -11.95
C SER A 118 -16.22 -12.62 -12.92
N GLY A 119 -16.87 -12.85 -14.06
CA GLY A 119 -16.25 -13.56 -15.19
C GLY A 119 -15.33 -12.65 -16.00
N LYS A 120 -14.74 -13.20 -17.08
CA LYS A 120 -13.77 -12.49 -17.95
C LYS A 120 -14.29 -11.20 -18.57
N GLY A 121 -15.61 -11.06 -18.76
CA GLY A 121 -16.23 -9.83 -19.27
C GLY A 121 -16.38 -8.70 -18.23
N GLY A 122 -15.98 -8.96 -16.99
CA GLY A 122 -16.11 -8.04 -15.86
C GLY A 122 -17.55 -7.80 -15.40
N ALA A 123 -17.67 -7.18 -14.22
CA ALA A 123 -18.96 -6.78 -13.67
C ALA A 123 -18.98 -5.28 -13.33
N ASN A 124 -20.19 -4.70 -13.33
CA ASN A 124 -20.44 -3.35 -12.85
C ASN A 124 -20.45 -3.32 -11.31
N GLY A 125 -20.47 -2.12 -10.72
CA GLY A 125 -20.41 -1.94 -9.26
C GLY A 125 -18.97 -2.11 -8.76
N ALA A 126 -18.77 -3.00 -7.79
CA ALA A 126 -17.44 -3.32 -7.24
C ALA A 126 -17.29 -4.83 -7.04
N PRO A 127 -17.08 -5.66 -8.09
CA PRO A 127 -16.89 -7.10 -7.93
C PRO A 127 -15.71 -7.45 -7.01
N ARG A 128 -15.54 -8.73 -6.67
CA ARG A 128 -14.39 -9.22 -5.91
C ARG A 128 -13.07 -8.91 -6.65
N PHE A 129 -12.04 -8.50 -5.93
CA PHE A 129 -10.84 -7.90 -6.52
C PHE A 129 -9.95 -8.83 -7.36
N ASP A 130 -10.05 -10.14 -7.20
CA ASP A 130 -9.42 -11.16 -8.06
C ASP A 130 -10.23 -11.47 -9.34
N GLY A 131 -11.31 -10.73 -9.58
CA GLY A 131 -12.09 -10.77 -10.81
C GLY A 131 -11.67 -9.70 -11.82
N ALA A 132 -12.63 -9.36 -12.68
CA ALA A 132 -12.54 -8.27 -13.64
C ALA A 132 -13.61 -7.19 -13.41
N PHE A 133 -13.25 -5.93 -13.60
CA PHE A 133 -14.12 -4.78 -13.43
C PHE A 133 -14.39 -4.14 -14.78
N ARG A 134 -15.66 -3.82 -15.04
CA ARG A 134 -16.10 -3.21 -16.30
C ARG A 134 -16.49 -1.76 -16.06
N ILE A 135 -15.86 -0.84 -16.79
CA ILE A 135 -16.06 0.60 -16.63
C ILE A 135 -15.85 1.32 -17.97
N ASP A 136 -16.64 2.37 -18.21
CA ASP A 136 -16.44 3.34 -19.28
C ASP A 136 -15.85 4.60 -18.63
N LEU A 137 -14.62 4.98 -19.03
CA LEU A 137 -13.89 6.11 -18.45
C LEU A 137 -13.99 7.38 -19.31
N ASP A 138 -14.13 7.25 -20.63
CA ASP A 138 -14.12 8.35 -21.60
C ASP A 138 -15.52 8.74 -22.12
N ILE A 139 -16.58 8.11 -21.60
CA ILE A 139 -17.98 8.43 -21.94
C ILE A 139 -18.21 8.26 -23.45
N ASP A 140 -17.44 7.38 -24.08
CA ASP A 140 -17.53 7.07 -25.52
C ASP A 140 -18.39 5.83 -25.79
N ALA A 141 -19.01 5.27 -24.73
CA ALA A 141 -19.78 4.04 -24.70
C ALA A 141 -18.97 2.74 -24.91
N THR A 142 -17.64 2.83 -24.93
CA THR A 142 -16.71 1.69 -24.92
C THR A 142 -16.34 1.38 -23.48
N GLN A 143 -16.56 0.14 -23.07
CA GLN A 143 -16.23 -0.29 -21.72
C GLN A 143 -14.87 -0.98 -21.69
N ASP A 144 -13.98 -0.45 -20.86
CA ASP A 144 -12.75 -1.10 -20.47
C ASP A 144 -13.02 -2.22 -19.46
N VAL A 145 -12.29 -3.32 -19.63
CA VAL A 145 -12.23 -4.41 -18.65
C VAL A 145 -10.86 -4.37 -17.97
N VAL A 146 -10.89 -4.16 -16.65
CA VAL A 146 -9.69 -3.95 -15.84
C VAL A 146 -9.58 -5.04 -14.78
N THR A 147 -8.38 -5.57 -14.60
CA THR A 147 -8.04 -6.53 -13.54
C THR A 147 -6.94 -5.96 -12.66
N PHE A 148 -6.80 -6.50 -11.45
CA PHE A 148 -5.63 -6.27 -10.63
C PHE A 148 -4.59 -7.37 -10.88
N SER A 149 -3.33 -6.99 -11.08
CA SER A 149 -2.21 -7.94 -11.03
C SER A 149 -1.84 -8.32 -9.60
N LYS A 150 -2.07 -7.39 -8.66
CA LYS A 150 -1.91 -7.54 -7.21
C LYS A 150 -3.26 -7.17 -6.58
N PRO A 151 -4.21 -8.11 -6.47
CA PRO A 151 -5.56 -7.80 -6.00
C PRO A 151 -5.54 -7.24 -4.57
N PRO A 152 -6.27 -6.14 -4.28
CA PRO A 152 -6.36 -5.62 -2.93
C PRO A 152 -6.77 -6.68 -1.89
N LEU A 153 -6.08 -6.66 -0.74
CA LEU A 153 -6.42 -7.50 0.40
C LEU A 153 -7.66 -6.90 1.08
N GLU A 154 -8.70 -7.70 1.28
CA GLU A 154 -9.85 -7.30 2.10
C GLU A 154 -9.87 -8.13 3.37
N ALA A 155 -9.86 -7.47 4.52
CA ALA A 155 -9.98 -8.12 5.82
C ALA A 155 -11.11 -7.49 6.63
N ALA A 156 -11.77 -8.31 7.45
CA ALA A 156 -12.45 -7.77 8.63
C ALA A 156 -11.58 -8.04 9.85
N LEU A 157 -11.49 -7.02 10.69
CA LEU A 157 -10.72 -7.00 11.90
C LEU A 157 -11.67 -6.89 13.10
N GLU A 158 -11.42 -7.71 14.10
CA GLU A 158 -11.97 -7.54 15.44
C GLU A 158 -10.89 -6.82 16.26
N THR A 159 -11.20 -5.60 16.73
CA THR A 159 -10.21 -4.74 17.40
C THR A 159 -10.76 -4.19 18.73
N PRO A 160 -9.91 -3.61 19.60
CA PRO A 160 -10.37 -2.94 20.81
C PRO A 160 -11.30 -1.73 20.56
N LEU A 161 -11.30 -1.17 19.34
CA LEU A 161 -12.23 -0.10 18.94
C LEU A 161 -13.57 -0.63 18.41
N GLY A 162 -13.68 -1.94 18.21
CA GLY A 162 -14.80 -2.59 17.53
C GLY A 162 -14.42 -3.19 16.17
N PRO A 163 -15.41 -3.66 15.40
CA PRO A 163 -15.20 -4.24 14.08
C PRO A 163 -14.75 -3.20 13.05
N LEU A 164 -13.70 -3.50 12.29
CA LEU A 164 -13.18 -2.63 11.22
C LEU A 164 -13.03 -3.39 9.90
N ARG A 165 -13.23 -2.68 8.79
CA ARG A 165 -12.88 -3.14 7.44
C ARG A 165 -11.50 -2.61 7.07
N LEU A 166 -10.60 -3.49 6.66
CA LEU A 166 -9.29 -3.11 6.15
C LEU A 166 -9.17 -3.49 4.68
N ILE A 167 -8.77 -2.54 3.84
CA ILE A 167 -8.45 -2.75 2.43
C ILE A 167 -6.98 -2.40 2.20
N GLY A 168 -6.15 -3.42 2.00
CA GLY A 168 -4.73 -3.27 1.66
C GLY A 168 -4.53 -3.14 0.16
N VAL A 169 -3.75 -2.15 -0.29
CA VAL A 169 -3.60 -1.83 -1.72
C VAL A 169 -2.14 -1.80 -2.18
N HIS A 170 -1.94 -2.23 -3.43
CA HIS A 170 -0.72 -2.01 -4.21
C HIS A 170 -1.17 -1.75 -5.66
N VAL A 171 -1.52 -0.50 -5.93
CA VAL A 171 -2.04 -0.09 -7.24
C VAL A 171 -0.89 -0.08 -8.26
N LYS A 172 -1.18 -0.40 -9.53
CA LYS A 172 -0.17 -0.51 -10.59
C LYS A 172 0.63 0.80 -10.75
N SER A 173 1.95 0.69 -10.90
CA SER A 173 2.82 1.81 -11.29
C SER A 173 2.52 2.34 -12.71
N LYS A 174 2.81 3.63 -12.93
CA LYS A 174 2.55 4.34 -14.19
C LYS A 174 3.68 4.19 -15.22
N ALA A 175 4.84 3.67 -14.83
CA ALA A 175 6.04 3.67 -15.64
C ALA A 175 5.83 2.96 -17.00
N PRO A 176 6.13 3.63 -18.13
CA PRO A 176 5.96 3.05 -19.46
C PRO A 176 7.12 2.09 -19.78
N HIS A 177 7.07 0.88 -19.22
CA HIS A 177 8.03 -0.15 -19.58
C HIS A 177 7.74 -0.72 -20.98
N GLY A 178 8.79 -0.93 -21.78
CA GLY A 178 8.71 -1.64 -23.07
C GLY A 178 8.38 -0.78 -24.29
N ALA A 179 8.40 0.55 -24.19
CA ALA A 179 8.29 1.46 -25.33
C ALA A 179 9.67 1.80 -25.89
N ASN A 180 9.80 1.82 -27.23
CA ASN A 180 11.08 2.14 -27.89
C ASN A 180 11.05 3.52 -28.57
N THR A 181 9.88 4.16 -28.65
CA THR A 181 9.70 5.47 -29.29
C THR A 181 8.87 6.42 -28.42
N PRO A 182 9.04 7.75 -28.56
CA PRO A 182 8.27 8.73 -27.78
C PRO A 182 6.74 8.59 -27.91
N ASP A 183 6.23 8.27 -29.09
CA ASP A 183 4.80 8.08 -29.33
C ASP A 183 4.26 6.81 -28.66
N GLU A 184 5.07 5.74 -28.63
CA GLU A 184 4.72 4.52 -27.89
C GLU A 184 4.75 4.76 -26.38
N VAL A 185 5.74 5.51 -25.88
CA VAL A 185 5.83 5.91 -24.46
C VAL A 185 4.56 6.65 -24.06
N MET A 186 4.16 7.66 -24.83
CA MET A 186 2.94 8.43 -24.61
C MET A 186 1.69 7.54 -24.57
N ARG A 187 1.51 6.67 -25.58
CA ARG A 187 0.35 5.78 -25.67
C ARG A 187 0.27 4.80 -24.50
N ILE A 188 1.40 4.20 -24.12
CA ILE A 188 1.49 3.27 -23.01
C ILE A 188 1.22 3.99 -21.67
N ALA A 189 1.76 5.19 -21.48
CA ALA A 189 1.51 6.00 -20.29
C ALA A 189 0.02 6.33 -20.12
N ILE A 190 -0.65 6.76 -21.18
CA ILE A 190 -2.10 7.02 -21.17
C ILE A 190 -2.89 5.75 -20.82
N ALA A 191 -2.56 4.61 -21.44
CA ALA A 191 -3.24 3.35 -21.19
C ALA A 191 -3.03 2.84 -19.75
N ASN A 192 -1.81 2.95 -19.22
CA ASN A 192 -1.50 2.62 -17.84
C ASN A 192 -2.27 3.52 -16.87
N ARG A 193 -2.34 4.82 -17.15
CA ARG A 193 -3.09 5.78 -16.33
C ARG A 193 -4.58 5.46 -16.31
N ARG A 194 -5.19 5.16 -17.46
CA ARG A 194 -6.61 4.74 -17.53
C ARG A 194 -6.89 3.52 -16.64
N LYS A 195 -6.05 2.48 -16.75
CA LYS A 195 -6.17 1.26 -15.91
C LYS A 195 -6.05 1.59 -14.42
N GLN A 196 -5.11 2.45 -14.05
CA GLN A 196 -4.90 2.86 -12.66
C GLN A 196 -6.11 3.62 -12.10
N LEU A 197 -6.67 4.56 -12.87
CA LEU A 197 -7.88 5.30 -12.45
C LEU A 197 -9.08 4.36 -12.31
N ALA A 198 -9.27 3.43 -13.25
CA ALA A 198 -10.31 2.39 -13.13
C ALA A 198 -10.15 1.54 -11.86
N GLN A 199 -8.92 1.18 -11.49
CA GLN A 199 -8.62 0.48 -10.24
C GLN A 199 -8.98 1.33 -9.00
N CYS A 200 -8.67 2.63 -9.01
CA CYS A 200 -9.04 3.54 -7.93
C CYS A 200 -10.57 3.73 -7.82
N ILE A 201 -11.29 3.79 -8.95
CA ILE A 201 -12.76 3.85 -8.97
C ILE A 201 -13.35 2.54 -8.41
N TRP A 202 -12.76 1.39 -8.76
CA TRP A 202 -13.20 0.11 -8.22
C TRP A 202 -13.03 0.06 -6.69
N LEU A 203 -11.85 0.45 -6.19
CA LEU A 203 -11.60 0.59 -4.75
C LEU A 203 -12.60 1.54 -4.09
N ARG A 204 -12.83 2.72 -4.69
CA ARG A 204 -13.78 3.70 -4.17
C ARG A 204 -15.20 3.15 -4.08
N ARG A 205 -15.69 2.45 -5.10
CA ARG A 205 -17.02 1.81 -5.07
C ARG A 205 -17.13 0.72 -4.00
N ARG A 206 -16.02 0.03 -3.68
CA ARG A 206 -15.98 -0.92 -2.56
C ARG A 206 -16.06 -0.18 -1.23
N VAL A 207 -15.29 0.88 -1.04
CA VAL A 207 -15.35 1.76 0.14
C VAL A 207 -16.76 2.30 0.35
N GLU A 208 -17.42 2.79 -0.69
CA GLU A 208 -18.79 3.28 -0.62
C GLU A 208 -19.80 2.20 -0.20
N THR A 209 -19.57 0.94 -0.58
CA THR A 209 -20.41 -0.17 -0.09
C THR A 209 -20.30 -0.33 1.42
N HIS A 210 -19.09 -0.23 1.98
CA HIS A 210 -18.86 -0.31 3.43
C HIS A 210 -19.42 0.91 4.17
N LEU A 211 -19.16 2.12 3.67
CA LEU A 211 -19.68 3.35 4.27
C LEU A 211 -21.22 3.38 4.26
N ALA A 212 -21.86 2.91 3.19
CA ALA A 212 -23.32 2.81 3.11
C ALA A 212 -23.90 1.76 4.08
N ALA A 213 -23.11 0.76 4.48
CA ALA A 213 -23.47 -0.21 5.52
C ALA A 213 -23.20 0.31 6.95
N GLY A 214 -22.67 1.53 7.09
CA GLY A 214 -22.28 2.10 8.39
C GLY A 214 -21.03 1.47 8.98
N GLU A 215 -20.21 0.80 8.15
CA GLU A 215 -18.98 0.14 8.58
C GLU A 215 -17.80 1.12 8.53
N ASP A 216 -16.94 1.03 9.55
CA ASP A 216 -15.69 1.75 9.58
C ASP A 216 -14.64 1.08 8.72
N VAL A 217 -13.96 1.87 7.89
CA VAL A 217 -13.03 1.37 6.87
C VAL A 217 -11.70 2.10 6.91
N ILE A 218 -10.62 1.32 6.79
CA ILE A 218 -9.25 1.79 6.56
C ILE A 218 -8.81 1.30 5.20
N VAL A 219 -8.31 2.21 4.37
CA VAL A 219 -7.62 1.87 3.12
C VAL A 219 -6.16 2.29 3.28
N LEU A 220 -5.24 1.34 3.14
CA LEU A 220 -3.82 1.60 3.34
C LEU A 220 -2.96 0.81 2.37
N GLY A 221 -1.76 1.32 2.09
CA GLY A 221 -0.84 0.71 1.12
C GLY A 221 -0.28 1.71 0.14
N ASP A 222 0.34 1.17 -0.91
CA ASP A 222 0.98 1.92 -1.98
C ASP A 222 -0.02 2.15 -3.13
N LEU A 223 -0.36 3.42 -3.38
CA LEU A 223 -1.23 3.79 -4.49
C LEU A 223 -0.48 4.03 -5.80
N ASN A 224 0.86 4.06 -5.79
CA ASN A 224 1.70 4.44 -6.92
C ASN A 224 1.19 5.73 -7.62
N ASP A 225 0.60 6.62 -6.82
CA ASP A 225 -0.01 7.87 -7.26
C ASP A 225 0.03 8.86 -6.10
N GLY A 226 0.25 10.13 -6.44
CA GLY A 226 0.35 11.23 -5.50
C GLY A 226 0.03 12.55 -6.19
N PRO A 227 -0.51 13.56 -5.47
CA PRO A 227 -0.95 14.80 -6.09
C PRO A 227 0.17 15.56 -6.83
N GLY A 228 0.00 15.77 -8.14
CA GLY A 228 0.93 16.55 -8.95
C GLY A 228 2.12 15.77 -9.52
N LEU A 229 2.12 14.43 -9.39
CA LEU A 229 3.18 13.57 -9.94
C LEU A 229 3.05 13.29 -11.44
N ASP A 230 2.04 13.85 -12.12
CA ASP A 230 1.68 13.39 -13.46
C ASP A 230 1.15 14.54 -14.36
N GLU A 231 1.89 14.82 -15.43
CA GLU A 231 1.56 15.84 -16.44
C GLU A 231 0.22 15.55 -17.16
N TYR A 232 -0.23 14.29 -17.12
CA TYR A 232 -1.50 13.83 -17.70
C TYR A 232 -2.68 13.91 -16.74
N GLU A 233 -2.51 14.36 -15.47
CA GLU A 233 -3.64 14.61 -14.57
C GLU A 233 -4.68 15.54 -15.21
N LYS A 234 -4.23 16.50 -16.03
CA LYS A 234 -5.10 17.41 -16.77
C LYS A 234 -6.03 16.70 -17.77
N LEU A 235 -5.61 15.54 -18.31
CA LEU A 235 -6.41 14.78 -19.27
C LEU A 235 -7.58 14.05 -18.61
N PHE A 236 -7.41 13.63 -17.36
CA PHE A 236 -8.41 12.82 -16.65
C PHE A 236 -9.13 13.59 -15.52
N GLY A 237 -8.71 14.83 -15.25
CA GLY A 237 -9.36 15.78 -14.36
C GLY A 237 -9.13 15.54 -12.86
N ARG A 238 -8.70 14.34 -12.45
CA ARG A 238 -8.42 13.95 -11.05
C ARG A 238 -7.34 12.86 -10.95
N SER A 239 -6.65 12.83 -9.82
CA SER A 239 -5.76 11.74 -9.41
C SER A 239 -6.53 10.56 -8.80
N GLY A 240 -5.89 9.39 -8.75
CA GLY A 240 -6.41 8.21 -8.08
C GLY A 240 -6.60 8.42 -6.57
N VAL A 241 -5.73 9.23 -5.95
CA VAL A 241 -5.86 9.66 -4.55
C VAL A 241 -7.16 10.44 -4.34
N GLU A 242 -7.46 11.42 -5.18
CA GLU A 242 -8.71 12.20 -5.10
C GLU A 242 -9.97 11.34 -5.28
N ILE A 243 -9.90 10.37 -6.21
CA ILE A 243 -10.99 9.41 -6.44
C ILE A 243 -11.21 8.55 -5.19
N LEU A 244 -10.14 7.99 -4.62
CA LEU A 244 -10.26 7.09 -3.47
C LEU A 244 -10.75 7.82 -2.21
N MET A 245 -10.24 9.04 -1.98
CA MET A 245 -10.72 9.92 -0.91
C MET A 245 -12.18 10.35 -1.11
N GLY A 246 -12.71 10.28 -2.34
CA GLY A 246 -14.11 10.61 -2.66
C GLY A 246 -14.39 12.11 -2.57
N LEU A 247 -13.48 12.97 -3.07
CA LEU A 247 -13.60 14.42 -2.91
C LEU A 247 -14.84 15.04 -3.58
N ASP A 248 -15.50 14.32 -4.48
CA ASP A 248 -16.78 14.67 -5.08
C ASP A 248 -18.01 14.18 -4.31
N ALA A 249 -17.83 13.31 -3.31
CA ALA A 249 -18.88 12.85 -2.42
C ALA A 249 -19.13 13.85 -1.27
N PRO A 250 -20.29 13.78 -0.58
CA PRO A 250 -20.51 14.43 0.70
C PRO A 250 -19.40 14.17 1.73
N ARG A 251 -19.15 15.12 2.64
CA ARG A 251 -18.01 15.04 3.59
C ARG A 251 -18.04 13.83 4.51
N ASP A 252 -19.23 13.38 4.88
CA ASP A 252 -19.52 12.18 5.67
C ASP A 252 -19.28 10.85 4.92
N LEU A 253 -18.93 10.91 3.63
CA LEU A 253 -18.51 9.76 2.83
C LEU A 253 -17.05 9.86 2.34
N ARG A 254 -16.30 10.86 2.81
CA ARG A 254 -14.91 11.07 2.40
C ARG A 254 -13.95 10.33 3.31
N LEU A 255 -12.99 9.63 2.72
CA LEU A 255 -11.86 9.15 3.50
C LEU A 255 -10.92 10.32 3.82
N TYR A 256 -10.16 10.16 4.89
CA TYR A 256 -9.20 11.16 5.33
C TYR A 256 -7.82 10.57 5.56
N ASP A 257 -6.81 11.23 5.01
CA ASP A 257 -5.40 11.10 5.34
C ASP A 257 -4.81 12.53 5.36
N PRO A 258 -4.11 12.94 6.43
CA PRO A 258 -3.63 14.31 6.57
C PRO A 258 -2.51 14.68 5.58
N HIS A 259 -1.71 13.71 5.14
CA HIS A 259 -0.64 13.93 4.17
C HIS A 259 -1.23 14.10 2.77
N ALA A 260 -2.21 13.28 2.40
CA ALA A 260 -2.96 13.42 1.15
C ALA A 260 -3.73 14.76 1.11
N ASP A 261 -4.48 15.08 2.17
CA ASP A 261 -5.24 16.34 2.27
C ASP A 261 -4.33 17.57 2.12
N ARG A 262 -3.18 17.58 2.79
CA ARG A 262 -2.19 18.67 2.66
C ARG A 262 -1.61 18.76 1.24
N ALA A 263 -1.23 17.62 0.65
CA ALA A 263 -0.66 17.58 -0.70
C ALA A 263 -1.66 18.10 -1.76
N LEU A 264 -2.96 17.86 -1.55
CA LEU A 264 -4.03 18.35 -2.42
C LEU A 264 -4.32 19.84 -2.25
N GLN A 265 -4.16 20.40 -1.04
CA GLN A 265 -4.41 21.81 -0.77
C GLN A 265 -3.38 22.76 -1.40
N SER A 266 -2.12 22.33 -1.55
CA SER A 266 -1.08 23.16 -2.16
C SER A 266 -0.11 22.34 -2.98
N ARG A 267 -0.22 22.44 -4.31
CA ARG A 267 0.75 21.89 -5.27
C ARG A 267 2.11 22.60 -5.26
N LEU A 268 2.23 23.71 -4.52
CA LEU A 268 3.45 24.53 -4.45
C LEU A 268 4.17 24.41 -3.10
N ALA A 269 3.58 23.73 -2.11
CA ALA A 269 4.23 23.50 -0.82
C ALA A 269 5.19 22.31 -0.90
N ALA A 270 6.23 22.32 -0.06
CA ALA A 270 7.04 21.13 0.16
C ALA A 270 6.12 20.00 0.64
N GLN A 271 6.02 18.94 -0.17
CA GLN A 271 5.21 17.77 0.13
C GLN A 271 6.04 16.81 0.99
N SER A 272 5.38 16.14 1.93
CA SER A 272 5.97 14.97 2.60
C SER A 272 6.24 13.89 1.57
N SER A 273 7.18 12.99 1.84
CA SER A 273 7.46 11.86 0.97
C SER A 273 7.51 10.54 1.74
N THR A 274 7.05 9.47 1.11
CA THR A 274 7.09 8.10 1.64
C THR A 274 8.00 7.21 0.81
N ALA A 275 8.52 7.66 -0.32
CA ALA A 275 9.44 6.91 -1.15
C ALA A 275 10.53 7.80 -1.74
N ARG A 276 11.68 7.19 -2.03
CA ARG A 276 12.79 7.81 -2.77
C ARG A 276 13.38 6.83 -3.78
N PHE A 277 13.50 7.26 -5.03
CA PHE A 277 14.07 6.45 -6.11
C PHE A 277 15.33 7.11 -6.64
N PHE A 278 16.42 6.37 -6.76
CA PHE A 278 17.64 6.88 -7.37
C PHE A 278 17.54 6.82 -8.89
N ILE A 279 17.75 7.96 -9.56
CA ILE A 279 17.76 8.08 -11.01
C ILE A 279 19.22 8.17 -11.45
N GLU A 280 19.75 7.07 -12.00
CA GLU A 280 21.17 6.92 -12.34
C GLU A 280 21.61 7.96 -13.38
N GLU A 281 20.78 8.23 -14.39
CA GLU A 281 21.10 9.17 -15.48
C GLU A 281 21.22 10.63 -14.99
N GLU A 282 20.58 10.95 -13.87
CA GLU A 282 20.53 12.30 -13.30
C GLU A 282 21.33 12.43 -12.00
N ASP A 283 21.92 11.33 -11.51
CA ASP A 283 22.66 11.23 -10.24
C ASP A 283 21.91 11.89 -9.07
N ARG A 284 20.61 11.63 -8.96
CA ARG A 284 19.76 12.23 -7.92
C ARG A 284 18.64 11.31 -7.44
N TYR A 285 18.12 11.61 -6.26
CA TYR A 285 16.91 10.97 -5.74
C TYR A 285 15.65 11.75 -6.14
N LEU A 286 14.65 11.03 -6.62
CA LEU A 286 13.27 11.49 -6.77
C LEU A 286 12.47 11.06 -5.54
N SER A 287 11.90 12.01 -4.82
CA SER A 287 11.00 11.74 -3.70
C SER A 287 9.54 11.78 -4.13
N ALA A 288 8.72 10.89 -3.57
CA ALA A 288 7.29 10.83 -3.84
C ALA A 288 6.47 10.47 -2.60
N LEU A 289 5.23 10.96 -2.54
CA LEU A 289 4.21 10.52 -1.57
C LEU A 289 3.34 9.47 -2.27
N LEU A 290 3.48 8.20 -1.88
CA LEU A 290 2.82 7.06 -2.53
C LEU A 290 2.05 6.17 -1.55
N ASP A 291 2.46 6.16 -0.28
CA ASP A 291 1.92 5.30 0.76
C ASP A 291 0.99 6.09 1.68
N TYR A 292 -0.21 5.55 1.92
CA TYR A 292 -1.25 6.25 2.66
C TYR A 292 -1.91 5.37 3.70
N ILE A 293 -2.50 5.99 4.73
CA ILE A 293 -3.47 5.34 5.63
C ILE A 293 -4.71 6.23 5.68
N MET A 294 -5.67 5.93 4.82
CA MET A 294 -6.92 6.65 4.70
C MET A 294 -7.99 6.02 5.60
N VAL A 295 -8.69 6.83 6.39
CA VAL A 295 -9.73 6.36 7.33
C VAL A 295 -11.11 6.93 7.01
N SER A 296 -12.15 6.17 7.33
CA SER A 296 -13.54 6.62 7.31
C SER A 296 -13.79 7.78 8.28
N PRO A 297 -14.85 8.57 8.08
CA PRO A 297 -15.23 9.63 9.02
C PRO A 297 -15.48 9.14 10.46
N GLY A 298 -16.02 7.93 10.64
CA GLY A 298 -16.23 7.33 11.96
C GLY A 298 -14.91 7.09 12.70
N LEU A 299 -13.92 6.49 12.02
CA LEU A 299 -12.58 6.28 12.57
C LEU A 299 -11.77 7.56 12.74
N ARG A 300 -12.04 8.61 11.96
CA ARG A 300 -11.29 9.87 12.05
C ARG A 300 -11.33 10.47 13.45
N ALA A 301 -12.43 10.30 14.18
CA ALA A 301 -12.56 10.78 15.56
C ALA A 301 -11.64 10.02 16.55
N HIS A 302 -11.21 8.82 16.20
CA HIS A 302 -10.33 7.96 16.98
C HIS A 302 -8.86 8.10 16.59
N ALA A 303 -8.56 8.86 15.55
CA ALA A 303 -7.24 8.89 14.95
C ALA A 303 -6.36 9.98 15.58
N GLY A 304 -5.38 9.55 16.38
CA GLY A 304 -4.53 10.42 17.17
C GLY A 304 -3.33 10.96 16.38
N SER A 305 -2.54 10.09 15.76
CA SER A 305 -1.30 10.51 15.09
C SER A 305 -1.01 9.71 13.83
N TRP A 306 -0.93 10.41 12.70
CA TRP A 306 -0.27 9.92 11.49
C TRP A 306 1.19 10.31 11.52
N ARG A 307 2.05 9.37 11.13
CA ARG A 307 3.50 9.58 11.07
C ARG A 307 4.07 8.87 9.87
N ILE A 308 4.82 9.61 9.06
CA ILE A 308 5.72 9.05 8.06
C ILE A 308 7.09 8.92 8.73
N TRP A 309 7.66 7.72 8.73
CA TRP A 309 8.96 7.43 9.33
C TRP A 309 10.10 7.82 8.38
N HIS A 310 10.09 9.07 7.94
CA HIS A 310 11.05 9.56 6.96
C HIS A 310 12.40 9.88 7.63
N PRO A 311 13.53 9.31 7.17
CA PRO A 311 14.84 9.41 7.82
C PRO A 311 15.37 10.84 7.98
N PHE A 312 14.91 11.77 7.15
CA PHE A 312 15.37 13.16 7.14
C PHE A 312 14.30 14.18 7.55
N GLU A 313 13.02 13.80 7.53
CA GLU A 313 11.91 14.74 7.78
C GLU A 313 11.27 14.49 9.16
N ASP A 314 11.35 13.26 9.68
CA ASP A 314 10.88 12.94 11.03
C ASP A 314 12.01 13.19 12.06
N PRO A 315 11.82 14.08 13.06
CA PRO A 315 12.85 14.40 14.04
C PRO A 315 13.27 13.22 14.94
N GLY A 316 12.41 12.21 15.09
CA GLY A 316 12.75 10.99 15.82
C GLY A 316 13.72 10.12 15.03
N CYS A 317 13.39 9.87 13.76
CA CYS A 317 14.22 9.10 12.83
C CYS A 317 15.55 9.81 12.57
N TRP A 318 15.55 11.13 12.36
CA TRP A 318 16.79 11.87 12.10
C TRP A 318 17.82 11.80 13.25
N ARG A 319 17.34 11.84 14.49
CA ARG A 319 18.19 11.85 15.69
C ARG A 319 18.74 10.47 16.04
N ASP A 320 18.04 9.41 15.68
CA ASP A 320 18.52 8.04 15.84
C ASP A 320 19.25 7.58 14.57
N ALA A 321 20.58 7.69 14.58
CA ALA A 321 21.39 7.32 13.42
C ALA A 321 21.18 5.84 13.01
N ARG A 322 20.96 4.92 13.95
CA ARG A 322 20.77 3.51 13.64
C ARG A 322 19.44 3.28 12.92
N LEU A 323 18.37 3.91 13.42
CA LEU A 323 17.06 3.85 12.77
C LEU A 323 17.10 4.52 11.40
N ARG A 324 17.72 5.69 11.29
CA ARG A 324 17.88 6.41 10.03
C ARG A 324 18.57 5.54 8.98
N ASP A 325 19.72 4.96 9.33
CA ASP A 325 20.49 4.15 8.38
C ASP A 325 19.71 2.86 8.03
N ALA A 326 19.05 2.23 9.00
CA ALA A 326 18.17 1.09 8.74
C ALA A 326 17.01 1.42 7.79
N LEU A 327 16.35 2.57 7.94
CA LEU A 327 15.30 3.01 7.02
C LEU A 327 15.81 3.16 5.58
N LEU A 328 17.05 3.63 5.41
CA LEU A 328 17.67 3.80 4.08
C LEU A 328 18.09 2.45 3.47
N THR A 329 18.58 1.52 4.30
CA THR A 329 19.04 0.17 3.90
C THR A 329 17.91 -0.85 3.72
N ALA A 330 16.76 -0.66 4.38
CA ALA A 330 15.66 -1.62 4.34
C ALA A 330 14.84 -1.59 3.04
N SER A 331 14.45 -0.41 2.57
CA SER A 331 13.61 -0.21 1.38
C SER A 331 13.79 1.21 0.81
N ASP A 332 13.37 1.41 -0.43
CA ASP A 332 13.17 2.69 -1.09
C ASP A 332 11.90 3.43 -0.60
N HIS A 333 11.00 2.73 0.09
CA HIS A 333 9.86 3.31 0.80
C HIS A 333 10.14 3.47 2.31
N PHE A 334 9.35 4.32 2.94
CA PHE A 334 9.35 4.62 4.37
C PHE A 334 7.96 4.28 4.94
N PRO A 335 7.91 3.61 6.10
CA PRO A 335 6.63 3.19 6.65
C PRO A 335 5.79 4.38 7.08
N VAL A 336 4.47 4.21 6.96
CA VAL A 336 3.47 5.14 7.49
C VAL A 336 2.75 4.43 8.62
N THR A 337 2.53 5.13 9.75
CA THR A 337 1.77 4.62 10.88
C THR A 337 0.62 5.54 11.24
N LEU A 338 -0.45 4.94 11.75
CA LEU A 338 -1.58 5.60 12.37
C LEU A 338 -1.83 5.00 13.76
N ASP A 339 -1.86 5.86 14.77
CA ASP A 339 -2.34 5.52 16.11
C ASP A 339 -3.85 5.80 16.23
N LEU A 340 -4.61 4.76 16.59
CA LEU A 340 -6.04 4.78 16.87
C LEU A 340 -6.30 4.56 18.36
N ASP A 341 -7.05 5.47 18.96
CA ASP A 341 -7.41 5.46 20.38
C ASP A 341 -8.86 5.01 20.58
N ALA A 342 -9.09 4.12 21.56
CA ALA A 342 -10.44 3.65 21.89
C ALA A 342 -11.35 4.78 22.41
N THR A 343 -10.74 5.83 22.98
CA THR A 343 -11.44 7.07 23.36
C THR A 343 -11.28 8.08 22.23
N PRO A 344 -12.38 8.63 21.66
CA PRO A 344 -12.30 9.67 20.66
C PRO A 344 -11.55 10.92 21.17
N SER A 345 -10.83 11.59 20.27
CA SER A 345 -10.05 12.81 20.53
C SER A 345 -10.90 14.09 20.62
#